data_AF-A0A6I5ZX26-F1
#
_entry.id   AF-A0A6I5ZX26-F1
#
_cell.length_a   1.000
_cell.length_b   1.000
_cell.length_c   1.000
_cell.angle_alpha   90.00
_cell.angle_beta   90.00
_cell.angle_gamma   90.00
#
_symmetry.space_group_name_H-M   'P 1'
#
loop_
_entity.id
_entity.type
_entity.pdbx_description
1 polymer ?
#
loop_
_entity_poly.entity_id
_entity_poly.type
_entity_poly.pdbx_seq_one_letter_code
_entity_poly.pdbx_strand_id
1 'polypeptide(L)'
;MDPTTGAGRSRVRRQLVHVGVAVLLAGGAVVAVGAATADDPTAVSSTDAAEPDLVRAVATNGREGYVHRSDLEPADLTPANPTEAVALQRAADEVATAAFVDTLAARLGVTIDVPVSDAVTAMQTAADQRRAGAGTVAGTAAGRRLFTALGLDANVLADRGDDATAEAVDAALDAAERANQRELPVYESDGRTRIGTFVVG
;
A
#
# COMPACT_ATOMS: atom_id res chain seq x y z
N MET A 1 20.53 -54.31 -1.60
CA MET A 1 21.31 -53.17 -1.09
C MET A 1 20.97 -52.01 -1.99
N ASP A 2 20.11 -51.11 -1.51
CA ASP A 2 19.55 -50.00 -2.29
C ASP A 2 19.74 -48.71 -1.48
N PRO A 3 20.38 -47.66 -2.02
CA PRO A 3 20.74 -46.49 -1.25
C PRO A 3 19.61 -45.45 -1.20
N THR A 4 19.24 -45.09 0.02
CA THR A 4 18.39 -43.94 0.34
C THR A 4 19.04 -42.63 -0.10
N THR A 5 18.53 -42.03 -1.18
CA THR A 5 18.89 -40.67 -1.61
C THR A 5 17.88 -39.69 -1.02
N GLY A 6 18.24 -39.06 0.11
CA GLY A 6 17.47 -37.99 0.73
C GLY A 6 17.70 -36.66 0.01
N ALA A 7 16.71 -36.22 -0.77
CA ALA A 7 16.72 -34.93 -1.42
C ALA A 7 16.55 -33.79 -0.39
N GLY A 8 17.58 -32.95 -0.27
CA GLY A 8 17.57 -31.73 0.52
C GLY A 8 16.59 -30.70 -0.06
N ARG A 9 15.56 -30.35 0.71
CA ARG A 9 14.68 -29.22 0.40
C ARG A 9 15.40 -27.92 0.77
N SER A 10 15.93 -27.25 -0.25
CA SER A 10 16.43 -25.87 -0.16
C SER A 10 15.25 -24.95 0.23
N ARG A 11 15.31 -24.38 1.43
CA ARG A 11 14.38 -23.31 1.83
C ARG A 11 14.91 -22.00 1.26
N VAL A 12 14.25 -21.49 0.22
CA VAL A 12 14.47 -20.13 -0.29
C VAL A 12 13.94 -19.16 0.76
N ARG A 13 14.84 -18.56 1.55
CA ARG A 13 14.50 -17.42 2.41
C ARG A 13 14.31 -16.19 1.51
N ARG A 14 13.05 -15.82 1.23
CA ARG A 14 12.73 -14.49 0.69
C ARG A 14 12.96 -13.47 1.80
N GLN A 15 13.97 -12.63 1.64
CA GLN A 15 14.18 -11.43 2.45
C GLN A 15 13.16 -10.38 1.99
N LEU A 16 12.18 -10.07 2.85
CA LEU A 16 11.33 -8.89 2.69
C LEU A 16 12.15 -7.68 3.15
N VAL A 17 12.58 -6.83 2.21
CA VAL A 17 13.20 -5.56 2.56
C VAL A 17 12.07 -4.57 2.83
N HIS A 18 11.80 -4.30 4.11
CA HIS A 18 10.98 -3.16 4.51
C HIS A 18 11.78 -1.88 4.27
N VAL A 19 11.42 -1.12 3.24
CA VAL A 19 11.91 0.25 3.05
C VAL A 19 10.86 1.20 3.61
N GLY A 20 10.95 1.45 4.92
CA GLY A 20 10.25 2.57 5.55
C GLY A 20 11.12 3.82 5.42
N VAL A 21 10.68 4.82 4.66
CA VAL A 21 11.30 6.15 4.65
C VAL A 21 10.39 7.09 5.40
N ALA A 22 10.86 7.53 6.56
CA ALA A 22 10.29 8.62 7.33
C ALA A 22 10.69 9.96 6.68
N VAL A 23 9.70 10.77 6.30
CA VAL A 23 9.95 12.16 5.89
C VAL A 23 9.88 13.05 7.13
N LEU A 24 11.03 13.60 7.50
CA LEU A 24 11.20 14.53 8.61
C LEU A 24 11.01 15.96 8.08
N LEU A 25 9.87 16.59 8.35
CA LEU A 25 9.60 17.98 8.01
C LEU A 25 10.27 18.90 9.03
N ALA A 26 11.48 19.38 8.72
CA ALA A 26 12.13 20.46 9.46
C ALA A 26 11.65 21.81 8.89
N GLY A 27 10.74 22.47 9.61
CA GLY A 27 10.34 23.85 9.34
C GLY A 27 11.45 24.82 9.74
N GLY A 28 12.00 25.53 8.75
CA GLY A 28 12.93 26.64 8.96
C GLY A 28 12.42 27.88 8.23
N ALA A 29 11.81 28.81 8.97
CA ALA A 29 11.50 30.15 8.48
C ALA A 29 12.77 31.02 8.55
N VAL A 30 13.22 31.54 7.40
CA VAL A 30 14.26 32.57 7.34
C VAL A 30 13.61 33.86 6.84
N VAL A 31 13.53 34.85 7.72
CA VAL A 31 13.13 36.23 7.38
C VAL A 31 14.40 36.99 7.03
N ALA A 32 14.59 37.33 5.76
CA ALA A 32 15.63 38.26 5.31
C ALA A 32 14.98 39.60 4.97
N VAL A 33 15.26 40.63 5.78
CA VAL A 33 14.96 42.03 5.48
C VAL A 33 16.18 42.61 4.76
N GLY A 34 16.00 43.01 3.51
CA GLY A 34 17.01 43.73 2.72
C GLY A 34 16.39 44.96 2.07
N ALA A 35 17.01 46.11 2.30
CA ALA A 35 16.59 47.42 1.78
C ALA A 35 17.52 47.90 0.66
N ALA A 36 16.92 48.57 -0.33
CA ALA A 36 17.50 49.53 -1.31
C ALA A 36 18.45 48.95 -2.38
N THR A 37 18.60 49.42 -3.63
CA THR A 37 18.37 50.70 -4.33
C THR A 37 18.28 50.49 -5.86
N ALA A 38 17.66 51.46 -6.55
CA ALA A 38 17.95 51.98 -7.91
C ALA A 38 17.62 51.17 -9.19
N ASP A 39 16.98 51.88 -10.11
CA ASP A 39 16.64 51.60 -11.52
C ASP A 39 17.72 50.85 -12.33
N ASP A 40 17.33 49.70 -12.88
CA ASP A 40 17.92 49.08 -14.08
C ASP A 40 16.79 48.59 -15.00
N PRO A 41 16.56 49.22 -16.17
CA PRO A 41 15.52 48.81 -17.11
C PRO A 41 15.96 47.70 -18.08
N THR A 42 16.95 46.88 -17.74
CA THR A 42 17.20 45.61 -18.44
C THR A 42 16.35 44.49 -17.83
N ALA A 43 15.04 44.62 -17.99
CA ALA A 43 14.09 43.53 -17.77
C ALA A 43 14.37 42.42 -18.80
N VAL A 44 15.33 41.56 -18.49
CA VAL A 44 15.32 40.19 -18.98
C VAL A 44 13.98 39.61 -18.52
N SER A 45 13.10 39.32 -19.47
CA SER A 45 12.00 38.40 -19.23
C SER A 45 12.64 37.08 -18.80
N SER A 46 12.84 36.90 -17.49
CA SER A 46 12.77 35.60 -16.88
C SER A 46 11.37 35.12 -17.19
N THR A 47 11.23 34.42 -18.32
CA THR A 47 10.17 33.46 -18.54
C THR A 47 10.05 32.75 -17.21
N ASP A 48 8.96 32.99 -16.48
CA ASP A 48 8.53 32.17 -15.36
C ASP A 48 8.35 30.77 -15.97
N ALA A 49 9.47 30.04 -16.10
CA ALA A 49 9.47 28.63 -16.29
C ALA A 49 8.89 28.13 -14.98
N ALA A 50 7.55 28.03 -14.95
CA ALA A 50 6.79 27.46 -13.86
C ALA A 50 7.62 26.32 -13.30
N GLU A 51 8.09 26.46 -12.05
CA GLU A 51 9.00 25.51 -11.44
C GLU A 51 8.46 24.11 -11.74
N PRO A 52 9.26 23.23 -12.36
CA PRO A 52 8.75 21.93 -12.77
C PRO A 52 8.14 21.26 -11.55
N ASP A 53 6.85 20.92 -11.66
CA ASP A 53 6.05 20.31 -10.60
C ASP A 53 6.43 18.84 -10.42
N LEU A 54 7.73 18.61 -10.22
CA LEU A 54 8.40 17.33 -10.24
C LEU A 54 8.95 17.05 -8.84
N VAL A 55 8.46 15.98 -8.23
CA VAL A 55 8.91 15.49 -6.94
C VAL A 55 9.82 14.29 -7.16
N ARG A 56 11.02 14.31 -6.59
CA ARG A 56 11.97 13.20 -6.71
C ARG A 56 11.40 11.94 -6.04
N ALA A 57 11.47 10.81 -6.73
CA ALA A 57 10.97 9.51 -6.26
C ALA A 57 11.91 8.36 -6.70
N VAL A 58 11.78 7.21 -6.05
CA VAL A 58 12.49 5.97 -6.44
C VAL A 58 11.45 4.98 -6.96
N ALA A 59 11.59 4.59 -8.22
CA ALA A 59 10.69 3.62 -8.84
C ALA A 59 10.87 2.21 -8.24
N THR A 60 9.86 1.35 -8.43
CA THR A 60 9.86 -0.06 -7.98
C THR A 60 10.98 -0.91 -8.57
N ASN A 61 11.59 -0.45 -9.66
CA ASN A 61 12.77 -1.07 -10.28
C ASN A 61 14.12 -0.55 -9.70
N GLY A 62 14.07 0.29 -8.66
CA GLY A 62 15.24 0.88 -8.00
C GLY A 62 15.86 2.09 -8.70
N ARG A 63 15.26 2.58 -9.81
CA ARG A 63 15.75 3.78 -10.50
C ARG A 63 15.20 5.05 -9.87
N GLU A 64 16.07 6.04 -9.65
CA GLU A 64 15.64 7.38 -9.23
C GLU A 64 15.09 8.18 -10.41
N GLY A 65 14.04 8.97 -10.17
CA GLY A 65 13.43 9.87 -11.14
C GLY A 65 12.48 10.85 -10.47
N TYR A 66 11.46 11.28 -11.19
CA TYR A 66 10.51 12.30 -10.76
C TYR A 66 9.06 11.89 -11.03
N VAL A 67 8.15 12.25 -10.15
CA VAL A 67 6.69 12.13 -10.33
C VAL A 67 6.07 13.52 -10.35
N HIS A 68 4.92 13.70 -11.01
CA HIS A 68 4.21 14.97 -10.93
C HIS A 68 3.58 15.15 -9.54
N ARG A 69 3.66 16.34 -8.95
CA ARG A 69 3.01 16.61 -7.65
C ARG A 69 1.50 16.46 -7.76
N SER A 70 0.90 16.89 -8.87
CA SER A 70 -0.52 16.66 -9.16
C SER A 70 -0.95 15.19 -9.11
N ASP A 71 -0.03 14.26 -9.38
CA ASP A 71 -0.30 12.83 -9.31
C ASP A 71 -0.24 12.30 -7.87
N LEU A 72 0.66 12.87 -7.05
CA LEU A 72 0.78 12.55 -5.62
C LEU A 72 -0.41 13.08 -4.81
N GLU A 73 -0.86 14.29 -5.12
CA GLU A 73 -1.90 15.02 -4.40
C GLU A 73 -3.06 15.35 -5.35
N PRO A 74 -3.79 14.35 -5.86
CA PRO A 74 -4.83 14.63 -6.82
C PRO A 74 -6.02 15.29 -6.09
N ALA A 75 -6.68 16.21 -6.76
CA ALA A 75 -7.70 17.06 -6.15
C ALA A 75 -8.91 16.26 -5.63
N ASP A 76 -9.19 15.10 -6.21
CA ASP A 76 -10.26 14.17 -5.83
C ASP A 76 -9.97 13.39 -4.54
N LEU A 77 -8.70 13.31 -4.11
CA LEU A 77 -8.30 12.66 -2.86
C LEU A 77 -7.95 13.65 -1.74
N THR A 78 -8.11 14.96 -2.00
CA THR A 78 -7.86 16.01 -1.00
C THR A 78 -9.19 16.43 -0.37
N PRO A 79 -9.52 15.98 0.86
CA PRO A 79 -10.80 16.34 1.48
C PRO A 79 -10.82 17.83 1.84
N ALA A 80 -11.91 18.53 1.49
CA ALA A 80 -12.10 19.94 1.83
C ALA A 80 -12.50 20.16 3.29
N ASN A 81 -12.97 19.11 3.98
CA ASN A 81 -13.45 19.17 5.36
C ASN A 81 -13.40 17.78 6.05
N PRO A 82 -13.53 17.69 7.39
CA PRO A 82 -13.48 16.42 8.11
C PRO A 82 -14.54 15.40 7.69
N THR A 83 -15.75 15.83 7.32
CA THR A 83 -16.81 14.92 6.87
C THR A 83 -16.43 14.22 5.58
N GLU A 84 -15.86 14.96 4.63
CA GLU A 84 -15.37 14.42 3.37
C GLU A 84 -14.16 13.50 3.57
N ALA A 85 -13.25 13.84 4.49
CA ALA A 85 -12.12 12.95 4.84
C ALA A 85 -12.61 11.58 5.32
N VAL A 86 -13.63 11.55 6.18
CA VAL A 86 -14.25 10.30 6.64
C VAL A 86 -14.93 9.54 5.49
N ALA A 87 -15.55 10.25 4.55
CA ALA A 87 -16.19 9.61 3.39
C ALA A 87 -15.16 8.98 2.43
N LEU A 88 -14.05 9.68 2.15
CA LEU A 88 -12.95 9.16 1.35
C LEU A 88 -12.30 7.94 2.02
N GLN A 89 -12.04 8.01 3.33
CA GLN A 89 -11.50 6.87 4.08
C GLN A 89 -12.44 5.67 4.01
N ARG A 90 -13.75 5.88 4.20
CA ARG A 90 -14.74 4.79 4.11
C ARG A 90 -14.76 4.17 2.71
N ALA A 91 -14.72 4.98 1.66
CA ALA A 91 -14.70 4.47 0.29
C ALA A 91 -13.44 3.63 0.02
N ALA A 92 -12.27 4.07 0.51
CA ALA A 92 -11.04 3.30 0.42
C ALA A 92 -11.12 1.99 1.22
N ASP A 93 -11.68 2.01 2.44
CA ASP A 93 -11.86 0.82 3.26
C ASP A 93 -12.82 -0.18 2.60
N GLU A 94 -13.89 0.29 1.96
CA GLU A 94 -14.84 -0.53 1.20
C GLU A 94 -14.17 -1.23 0.01
N VAL A 95 -13.35 -0.51 -0.76
CA VAL A 95 -12.60 -1.07 -1.90
C VAL A 95 -11.59 -2.13 -1.45
N ALA A 96 -10.79 -1.84 -0.41
CA ALA A 96 -9.85 -2.80 0.15
C ALA A 96 -10.55 -4.04 0.72
N THR A 97 -11.66 -3.85 1.43
CA THR A 97 -12.42 -4.95 2.03
C THR A 97 -13.04 -5.85 0.97
N ALA A 98 -13.57 -5.28 -0.12
CA ALA A 98 -14.08 -6.07 -1.24
C ALA A 98 -12.97 -6.93 -1.86
N ALA A 99 -11.80 -6.35 -2.13
CA ALA A 99 -10.66 -7.09 -2.67
C ALA A 99 -10.15 -8.20 -1.73
N PHE A 100 -10.16 -7.96 -0.42
CA PHE A 100 -9.86 -8.96 0.61
C PHE A 100 -10.84 -10.13 0.55
N VAL A 101 -12.14 -9.85 0.62
CA VAL A 101 -13.19 -10.87 0.64
C VAL A 101 -13.18 -11.69 -0.65
N ASP A 102 -13.11 -11.03 -1.81
CA ASP A 102 -13.08 -11.69 -3.12
C ASP A 102 -11.88 -12.64 -3.25
N THR A 103 -10.69 -12.17 -2.85
CA THR A 103 -9.47 -12.98 -2.94
C THR A 103 -9.52 -14.14 -1.95
N LEU A 104 -9.99 -13.91 -0.72
CA LEU A 104 -10.12 -14.95 0.29
C LEU A 104 -11.13 -16.02 -0.15
N ALA A 105 -12.32 -15.59 -0.60
CA ALA A 105 -13.38 -16.44 -1.13
C ALA A 105 -12.87 -17.30 -2.31
N ALA A 106 -12.17 -16.68 -3.27
CA ALA A 106 -11.59 -17.38 -4.41
C ALA A 106 -10.53 -18.40 -4.00
N ARG A 107 -9.59 -18.04 -3.11
CA ARG A 107 -8.54 -18.93 -2.62
C ARG A 107 -9.09 -20.09 -1.80
N LEU A 108 -10.12 -19.82 -1.02
CA LEU A 108 -10.84 -20.83 -0.24
C LEU A 108 -11.98 -21.48 -1.03
N GLY A 109 -12.20 -21.20 -2.31
CA GLY A 109 -13.29 -21.79 -3.09
C GLY A 109 -14.64 -21.82 -2.36
N VAL A 110 -14.98 -20.76 -1.65
CA VAL A 110 -16.23 -20.58 -0.88
C VAL A 110 -16.89 -19.28 -1.26
N THR A 111 -18.17 -19.13 -0.93
CA THR A 111 -18.88 -17.85 -0.98
C THR A 111 -18.89 -17.24 0.42
N ILE A 112 -18.53 -15.97 0.52
CA ILE A 112 -18.57 -15.21 1.78
C ILE A 112 -19.67 -14.16 1.62
N ASP A 113 -20.77 -14.32 2.35
CA ASP A 113 -21.90 -13.39 2.37
C ASP A 113 -22.02 -12.78 3.77
N VAL A 114 -21.24 -11.73 4.02
CA VAL A 114 -21.22 -11.03 5.31
C VAL A 114 -21.32 -9.52 5.11
N PRO A 115 -21.87 -8.78 6.09
CA PRO A 115 -21.87 -7.33 6.05
C PRO A 115 -20.45 -6.76 5.92
N VAL A 116 -20.32 -5.66 5.16
CA VAL A 116 -19.02 -4.98 4.96
C VAL A 116 -18.37 -4.60 6.29
N SER A 117 -19.14 -4.17 7.29
CA SER A 117 -18.62 -3.83 8.63
C SER A 117 -17.87 -4.99 9.30
N ASP A 118 -18.36 -6.21 9.11
CA ASP A 118 -17.81 -7.41 9.72
C ASP A 118 -16.56 -7.84 8.97
N ALA A 119 -16.59 -7.73 7.63
CA ALA A 119 -15.43 -7.94 6.78
C ALA A 119 -14.29 -6.94 7.06
N VAL A 120 -14.60 -5.65 7.29
CA VAL A 120 -13.63 -4.63 7.71
C VAL A 120 -12.98 -5.04 9.03
N THR A 121 -13.78 -5.43 10.03
CA THR A 121 -13.28 -5.85 11.35
C THR A 121 -12.39 -7.09 11.25
N ALA A 122 -12.78 -8.05 10.41
CA ALA A 122 -12.00 -9.24 10.11
C ALA A 122 -10.65 -8.88 9.46
N MET A 123 -10.67 -8.04 8.42
CA MET A 123 -9.46 -7.58 7.72
C MET A 123 -8.50 -6.85 8.67
N GLN A 124 -8.99 -5.93 9.50
CA GLN A 124 -8.18 -5.21 10.48
C GLN A 124 -7.52 -6.17 11.49
N THR A 125 -8.29 -7.15 11.99
CA THR A 125 -7.77 -8.18 12.89
C THR A 125 -6.65 -8.98 12.23
N ALA A 126 -6.80 -9.37 10.96
CA ALA A 126 -5.76 -10.09 10.23
C ALA A 126 -4.50 -9.23 10.03
N ALA A 127 -4.66 -7.97 9.64
CA ALA A 127 -3.56 -7.03 9.43
C ALA A 127 -2.77 -6.81 10.73
N ASP A 128 -3.44 -6.68 11.87
CA ASP A 128 -2.78 -6.52 13.17
C ASP A 128 -2.02 -7.77 13.60
N GLN A 129 -2.55 -8.97 13.33
CA GLN A 129 -1.81 -10.22 13.57
C GLN A 129 -0.57 -10.34 12.70
N ARG A 130 -0.66 -9.95 11.42
CA ARG A 130 0.49 -9.90 10.50
C ARG A 130 1.57 -8.96 11.03
N ARG A 131 1.19 -7.75 11.47
CA ARG A 131 2.12 -6.77 12.06
C ARG A 131 2.77 -7.27 13.35
N ALA A 132 2.04 -8.02 14.16
CA ALA A 132 2.57 -8.63 15.39
C ALA A 132 3.55 -9.79 15.13
N GLY A 133 3.69 -10.25 13.88
CA GLY A 133 4.53 -11.41 13.53
C GLY A 133 4.03 -12.72 14.16
N ALA A 134 2.75 -12.76 14.54
CA ALA A 134 2.18 -13.79 15.39
C ALA A 134 1.77 -15.04 14.61
N GLY A 135 2.73 -15.81 14.08
CA GLY A 135 2.49 -17.13 13.49
C GLY A 135 1.40 -17.20 12.42
N THR A 136 0.96 -18.41 12.08
CA THR A 136 -0.13 -18.64 11.12
C THR A 136 -1.47 -18.18 11.72
N VAL A 137 -2.11 -17.18 11.10
CA VAL A 137 -3.39 -16.61 11.55
C VAL A 137 -4.42 -17.70 11.84
N ALA A 138 -4.46 -18.75 11.01
CA ALA A 138 -5.39 -19.88 11.07
C ALA A 138 -5.48 -20.57 12.46
N GLY A 139 -4.34 -20.77 13.12
CA GLY A 139 -4.28 -21.47 14.42
C GLY A 139 -4.56 -20.59 15.64
N THR A 140 -4.63 -19.27 15.45
CA THR A 140 -4.76 -18.31 16.56
C THR A 140 -6.22 -18.09 16.97
N ALA A 141 -6.45 -17.60 18.19
CA ALA A 141 -7.78 -17.16 18.60
C ALA A 141 -8.30 -16.00 17.74
N ALA A 142 -7.41 -15.16 17.21
CA ALA A 142 -7.75 -14.09 16.28
C ALA A 142 -8.22 -14.64 14.93
N GLY A 143 -7.55 -15.65 14.38
CA GLY A 143 -7.99 -16.32 13.16
C GLY A 143 -9.37 -16.96 13.31
N ARG A 144 -9.62 -17.67 14.43
CA ARG A 144 -10.96 -18.21 14.69
C ARG A 144 -12.04 -17.14 14.71
N ARG A 145 -11.78 -15.99 15.35
CA ARG A 145 -12.70 -14.84 15.36
C ARG A 145 -12.92 -14.27 13.95
N LEU A 146 -11.86 -14.15 13.17
CA LEU A 146 -11.92 -13.72 11.78
C LEU A 146 -12.84 -14.64 10.96
N PHE A 147 -12.62 -15.96 11.02
CA PHE A 147 -13.44 -16.89 10.25
C PHE A 147 -14.88 -16.94 10.72
N THR A 148 -15.12 -16.83 12.03
CA THR A 148 -16.48 -16.68 12.57
C THR A 148 -17.16 -15.40 12.07
N ALA A 149 -16.45 -14.27 12.04
CA ALA A 149 -16.98 -13.00 11.51
C ALA A 149 -17.28 -13.08 10.00
N LEU A 150 -16.53 -13.90 9.26
CA LEU A 150 -16.74 -14.16 7.84
C LEU A 150 -17.78 -15.29 7.57
N GLY A 151 -18.40 -15.85 8.61
CA GLY A 151 -19.38 -16.93 8.47
C GLY A 151 -18.79 -18.24 7.94
N LEU A 152 -17.47 -18.44 8.05
CA LEU A 152 -16.77 -19.60 7.52
C LEU A 152 -16.85 -20.77 8.50
N ASP A 153 -17.27 -21.93 7.98
CA ASP A 153 -17.38 -23.17 8.76
C ASP A 153 -15.98 -23.71 9.13
N ALA A 154 -15.80 -24.06 10.40
CA ALA A 154 -14.52 -24.57 10.91
C ALA A 154 -14.10 -25.88 10.25
N ASN A 155 -15.03 -26.72 9.81
CA ASN A 155 -14.74 -27.98 9.12
C ASN A 155 -14.15 -27.72 7.72
N VAL A 156 -14.67 -26.71 7.01
CA VAL A 156 -14.15 -26.30 5.69
C VAL A 156 -12.70 -25.83 5.77
N LEU A 157 -12.34 -25.18 6.87
CA LEU A 157 -10.96 -24.74 7.12
C LEU A 157 -10.07 -25.91 7.54
N ALA A 158 -10.58 -26.80 8.41
CA ALA A 158 -9.86 -27.99 8.83
C ALA A 158 -9.51 -28.91 7.65
N ASP A 159 -10.44 -29.08 6.69
CA ASP A 159 -10.23 -29.89 5.48
C ASP A 159 -9.14 -29.32 4.57
N ARG A 160 -8.93 -27.99 4.57
CA ARG A 160 -7.85 -27.33 3.81
C ARG A 160 -6.50 -27.35 4.51
N GLY A 161 -6.51 -27.39 5.83
CA GLY A 161 -5.32 -27.28 6.66
C GLY A 161 -4.86 -25.84 6.90
N ASP A 162 -4.05 -25.68 7.95
CA ASP A 162 -3.62 -24.37 8.45
C ASP A 162 -2.74 -23.61 7.45
N ASP A 163 -1.85 -24.30 6.74
CA ASP A 163 -0.91 -23.68 5.79
C ASP A 163 -1.64 -23.05 4.59
N ALA A 164 -2.58 -23.78 3.98
CA ALA A 164 -3.37 -23.28 2.85
C ALA A 164 -4.28 -22.13 3.28
N THR A 165 -4.82 -22.21 4.50
CA THR A 165 -5.65 -21.16 5.08
C THR A 165 -4.83 -19.90 5.36
N ALA A 166 -3.63 -20.04 5.92
CA ALA A 166 -2.71 -18.93 6.14
C ALA A 166 -2.30 -18.27 4.82
N GLU A 167 -1.96 -19.05 3.79
CA GLU A 167 -1.66 -18.52 2.46
C GLU A 167 -2.84 -17.75 1.86
N ALA A 168 -4.07 -18.24 2.03
CA ALA A 168 -5.27 -17.57 1.54
C ALA A 168 -5.49 -16.21 2.23
N VAL A 169 -5.33 -16.15 3.55
CA VAL A 169 -5.40 -14.88 4.31
C VAL A 169 -4.30 -13.93 3.88
N ASP A 170 -3.07 -14.42 3.70
CA ASP A 170 -1.96 -13.58 3.27
C ASP A 170 -2.19 -13.00 1.87
N ALA A 171 -2.64 -13.82 0.92
CA ALA A 171 -2.99 -13.38 -0.42
C ALA A 171 -4.12 -12.34 -0.41
N ALA A 172 -5.11 -12.50 0.48
CA ALA A 172 -6.22 -11.58 0.62
C ALA A 172 -5.80 -10.22 1.20
N LEU A 173 -4.92 -10.21 2.22
CA LEU A 173 -4.34 -8.97 2.74
C LEU A 173 -3.53 -8.24 1.68
N ASP A 174 -2.70 -8.95 0.92
CA ASP A 174 -1.93 -8.35 -0.17
C ASP A 174 -2.86 -7.78 -1.27
N ALA A 175 -4.03 -8.38 -1.48
CA ALA A 175 -5.02 -7.88 -2.42
C ALA A 175 -5.72 -6.60 -1.93
N ALA A 176 -6.07 -6.54 -0.64
CA ALA A 176 -6.58 -5.32 -0.01
C ALA A 176 -5.58 -4.16 -0.10
N GLU A 177 -4.31 -4.42 0.23
CA GLU A 177 -3.25 -3.41 0.14
C GLU A 177 -3.11 -2.91 -1.30
N ARG A 178 -3.08 -3.81 -2.29
CA ARG A 178 -3.02 -3.44 -3.71
C ARG A 178 -4.25 -2.68 -4.19
N ALA A 179 -5.43 -2.93 -3.65
CA ALA A 179 -6.66 -2.26 -4.05
C ALA A 179 -6.68 -0.77 -3.68
N ASN A 180 -5.97 -0.38 -2.61
CA ASN A 180 -5.81 1.03 -2.22
C ASN A 180 -4.55 1.68 -2.80
N GLN A 181 -3.69 0.90 -3.46
CA GLN A 181 -2.47 1.43 -4.06
C GLN A 181 -2.73 2.08 -5.42
N ARG A 182 -2.07 3.20 -5.65
CA ARG A 182 -2.01 3.90 -6.93
C ARG A 182 -0.59 3.79 -7.49
N GLU A 183 -0.51 3.42 -8.76
CA GLU A 183 0.73 3.39 -9.52
C GLU A 183 0.93 4.72 -10.24
N LEU A 184 1.97 5.46 -9.83
CA LEU A 184 2.36 6.73 -10.44
C LEU A 184 3.54 6.52 -11.39
N PRO A 185 3.51 7.05 -12.62
CA PRO A 185 4.64 6.98 -13.52
C PRO A 185 5.83 7.79 -12.98
N VAL A 186 7.03 7.21 -13.04
CA VAL A 186 8.28 7.92 -12.72
C VAL A 186 8.96 8.30 -14.02
N TYR A 187 9.36 9.56 -14.12
CA TYR A 187 9.97 10.19 -15.30
C TYR A 187 11.44 10.56 -15.05
N GLU A 188 12.20 10.81 -16.12
CA GLU A 188 13.50 11.50 -16.05
C GLU A 188 13.31 12.98 -15.66
N SER A 189 14.42 13.71 -15.52
CA SER A 189 14.41 15.15 -15.21
C SER A 189 13.71 16.00 -16.28
N ASP A 190 13.47 15.45 -17.47
CA ASP A 190 12.69 16.08 -18.54
C ASP A 190 11.18 16.08 -18.29
N GLY A 191 10.70 15.32 -17.28
CA GLY A 191 9.29 15.17 -16.94
C GLY A 191 8.43 14.50 -18.02
N ARG A 192 9.04 13.86 -19.03
CA ARG A 192 8.36 13.27 -20.19
C ARG A 192 8.75 11.82 -20.42
N THR A 193 10.02 11.49 -20.21
CA THR A 193 10.56 10.15 -20.46
C THR A 193 10.26 9.24 -19.28
N ARG A 194 9.31 8.31 -19.41
CA ARG A 194 8.97 7.35 -18.35
C ARG A 194 10.08 6.31 -18.14
N ILE A 195 10.53 6.15 -16.90
CA ILE A 195 11.60 5.23 -16.50
C ILE A 195 11.19 4.18 -15.47
N GLY A 196 9.99 4.31 -14.91
CA GLY A 196 9.46 3.33 -13.95
C GLY A 196 8.05 3.65 -13.45
N THR A 197 7.72 3.03 -12.32
CA THR A 197 6.48 3.21 -11.57
C THR A 197 6.81 3.39 -10.10
N PHE A 198 6.11 4.28 -9.42
CA PHE A 198 6.15 4.52 -7.98
C PHE A 198 4.79 4.18 -7.41
N VAL A 199 4.73 3.52 -6.26
CA VAL A 199 3.47 3.08 -5.66
C VAL A 199 3.19 3.94 -4.43
N VAL A 200 2.00 4.50 -4.34
CA VAL A 200 1.47 5.21 -3.17
C VAL A 200 0.20 4.52 -2.68
N GLY A 201 -0.07 4.52 -1.39
CA GLY A 201 -1.24 3.92 -0.78
C GLY A 201 -1.32 4.24 0.70
#